data_AF-A0A318K0T1-F1
#
_entry.id   AF-A0A318K0T1-F1
#
_cell.length_a   1.000
_cell.length_b   1.000
_cell.length_c   1.000
_cell.angle_alpha   90.00
_cell.angle_beta   90.00
_cell.angle_gamma   90.00
#
_symmetry.space_group_name_H-M   'P 1'
#
loop_
_entity.id
_entity.type
_entity.pdbx_description
1 polymer ?
#
loop_
_entity_poly.entity_id
_entity_poly.type
_entity_poly.pdbx_seq_one_letter_code
_entity_poly.pdbx_strand_id
1 'polypeptide(L)'
;MDTWDCDAIDLCGPGCIEFCANGTGEFAIIAVNGGMDCRPEQHGGRDGVGFSWEGHDEGDLASGRGWAVVTDERVLCGYLYFHLGDESGFRAVPFGSAAPEEQH
;
A
#
# COMPACT_ATOMS: atom_id res chain seq x y z
N MET A 1 10.61 3.86 20.22
CA MET A 1 11.08 2.58 19.66
C MET A 1 11.04 2.81 18.18
N ASP A 2 12.17 3.32 17.69
CA ASP A 2 12.30 4.05 16.43
C ASP A 2 13.29 3.27 15.58
N THR A 3 12.78 2.47 14.65
CA THR A 3 13.52 1.91 13.52
C THR A 3 12.49 1.21 12.63
N TRP A 4 11.76 2.01 11.86
CA TRP A 4 10.92 1.52 10.77
C TRP A 4 11.78 1.57 9.52
N ASP A 5 12.64 0.57 9.36
CA ASP A 5 13.46 0.42 8.17
C ASP A 5 12.55 -0.13 7.06
N CYS A 6 11.93 0.79 6.34
CA CYS A 6 11.06 0.51 5.20
C CYS A 6 11.93 0.22 3.97
N ASP A 7 12.56 -0.95 3.96
CA ASP A 7 13.28 -1.45 2.79
C ASP A 7 12.32 -2.15 1.80
N ALA A 8 12.67 -2.05 0.52
CA ALA A 8 11.74 -1.89 -0.58
C ALA A 8 11.20 -3.19 -1.19
N ILE A 9 9.93 -3.18 -1.59
CA ILE A 9 9.46 -4.01 -2.71
C ILE A 9 9.45 -3.14 -3.97
N ASP A 10 10.43 -3.38 -4.85
CA ASP A 10 10.35 -3.06 -6.27
C ASP A 10 10.71 -4.33 -7.03
N LEU A 11 9.71 -5.07 -7.54
CA LEU A 11 9.96 -6.11 -8.56
C LEU A 11 8.71 -6.66 -9.29
N CYS A 12 7.81 -5.83 -9.84
CA CYS A 12 7.04 -6.12 -11.07
C CYS A 12 6.05 -4.96 -11.36
N GLY A 13 6.36 -4.13 -12.35
CA GLY A 13 5.51 -3.02 -12.81
C GLY A 13 5.37 -1.87 -11.82
N PRO A 14 4.86 -0.69 -12.25
CA PRO A 14 4.55 0.38 -11.33
C PRO A 14 3.39 -0.07 -10.43
N GLY A 15 3.72 -0.49 -9.21
CA GLY A 15 2.73 -0.83 -8.21
C GLY A 15 1.87 0.38 -7.86
N CYS A 16 0.57 0.16 -7.67
CA CYS A 16 -0.35 1.19 -7.20
C CYS A 16 -1.10 0.72 -5.96
N ILE A 17 -1.45 1.68 -5.12
CA ILE A 17 -2.37 1.51 -4.00
C ILE A 17 -3.25 2.75 -3.93
N GLU A 18 -4.55 2.55 -3.99
CA GLU A 18 -5.55 3.61 -4.00
C GLU A 18 -6.54 3.44 -2.85
N PHE A 19 -6.83 4.56 -2.17
CA PHE A 19 -7.81 4.64 -1.10
C PHE A 19 -8.95 5.56 -1.52
N CYS A 20 -10.16 5.03 -1.52
CA CYS A 20 -11.37 5.75 -1.89
C CYS A 20 -12.09 6.28 -0.64
N ALA A 21 -12.69 7.47 -0.77
CA ALA A 21 -13.40 8.13 0.34
C ALA A 21 -14.66 7.38 0.83
N ASN A 22 -15.13 6.38 0.08
CA ASN A 22 -16.24 5.49 0.44
C ASN A 22 -15.82 4.34 1.38
N GLY A 23 -14.55 4.30 1.81
CA GLY A 23 -14.03 3.21 2.65
C GLY A 23 -13.66 1.96 1.88
N THR A 24 -13.53 2.02 0.56
CA THR A 24 -12.94 0.95 -0.25
C THR A 24 -11.56 1.37 -0.76
N GLY A 25 -10.84 0.44 -1.36
CA GLY A 25 -9.63 0.74 -2.11
C GLY A 25 -9.20 -0.44 -2.96
N GLU A 26 -8.13 -0.27 -3.70
CA GLU A 26 -7.54 -1.32 -4.50
C GLU A 26 -6.03 -1.17 -4.54
N PHE A 27 -5.33 -2.30 -4.70
CA PHE A 27 -3.91 -2.28 -4.93
C PHE A 27 -3.52 -3.31 -5.98
N ALA A 28 -2.43 -3.02 -6.67
CA ALA A 28 -1.73 -3.96 -7.53
C ALA A 28 -0.24 -3.75 -7.31
N ILE A 29 0.45 -4.75 -6.78
CA ILE A 29 1.90 -4.76 -6.60
C ILE A 29 2.43 -6.10 -7.09
N ILE A 30 3.46 -6.09 -7.92
CA ILE A 30 4.05 -7.31 -8.49
C ILE A 30 2.98 -8.19 -9.18
N ALA A 31 2.67 -9.36 -8.62
CA ALA A 31 1.69 -10.33 -9.10
C ALA A 31 0.47 -10.41 -8.16
N VAL A 32 0.40 -9.49 -7.20
CA VAL A 32 -0.65 -9.42 -6.19
C VAL A 32 -1.58 -8.27 -6.53
N ASN A 33 -2.88 -8.55 -6.56
CA ASN A 33 -3.90 -7.53 -6.67
C ASN A 33 -5.05 -7.85 -5.71
N GLY A 34 -5.72 -6.82 -5.20
CA GLY A 34 -6.83 -7.02 -4.29
C GLY A 34 -7.66 -5.78 -4.06
N GLY A 35 -8.92 -6.02 -3.71
CA GLY A 35 -9.83 -4.99 -3.19
C GLY A 35 -9.67 -4.86 -1.68
N MET A 36 -9.79 -3.63 -1.17
CA MET A 36 -9.59 -3.28 0.22
C MET A 36 -10.90 -2.77 0.86
N ASP A 37 -11.19 -3.22 2.07
CA ASP A 37 -12.15 -2.60 3.00
C ASP A 37 -11.33 -1.76 3.99
N CYS A 38 -11.48 -0.44 3.89
CA CYS A 38 -10.63 0.56 4.52
C CYS A 38 -11.40 1.27 5.64
N ARG A 39 -10.74 1.42 6.80
CA ARG A 39 -11.26 2.20 7.93
C ARG A 39 -10.21 3.19 8.42
N PRO A 40 -10.61 4.42 8.79
CA PRO A 40 -9.68 5.36 9.43
C PRO A 40 -9.17 4.74 10.74
N GLU A 41 -7.85 4.79 10.92
CA GLU A 41 -7.15 4.24 12.08
C GLU A 41 -5.99 5.15 12.45
N GLN A 42 -5.61 5.21 13.73
CA GLN A 42 -4.39 5.88 14.15
C GLN A 42 -3.24 4.86 14.23
N HIS A 43 -2.13 5.17 13.57
CA HIS A 43 -0.91 4.38 13.66
C HIS A 43 0.24 5.26 14.14
N GLY A 44 0.88 4.89 15.26
CA GLY A 44 1.99 5.68 15.83
C GLY A 44 1.63 7.14 16.17
N GLY A 45 0.36 7.44 16.47
CA GLY A 45 -0.12 8.79 16.76
C GLY A 45 -0.35 9.67 15.54
N ARG A 46 -0.29 9.10 14.33
CA ARG A 46 -0.63 9.76 13.07
C ARG A 46 -1.96 9.24 12.55
N ASP A 47 -2.72 10.11 11.88
CA ASP A 47 -3.90 9.70 11.12
C ASP A 47 -3.47 8.78 9.96
N GLY A 48 -4.18 7.67 9.84
CA GLY A 48 -3.93 6.67 8.83
C GLY A 48 -5.19 5.89 8.50
N VAL A 49 -4.97 4.78 7.81
CA VAL A 49 -6.02 3.86 7.39
C VAL A 49 -5.56 2.45 7.68
N GLY A 50 -6.39 1.69 8.39
CA GLY A 50 -6.28 0.24 8.49
C GLY A 50 -7.20 -0.39 7.44
N PHE A 51 -6.78 -1.50 6.84
CA PHE A 51 -7.58 -2.17 5.84
C PHE A 51 -7.45 -3.70 5.90
N SER A 52 -8.51 -4.41 5.53
CA SER A 52 -8.46 -5.81 5.13
C SER A 52 -8.58 -5.92 3.62
N TRP A 53 -8.00 -6.94 3.01
CA TRP A 53 -8.05 -7.10 1.57
C TRP A 53 -8.25 -8.56 1.15
N GLU A 54 -8.83 -8.73 -0.03
CA GLU A 54 -9.04 -10.01 -0.70
C GLU A 54 -8.71 -9.85 -2.18
N GLY A 55 -8.12 -10.88 -2.79
CA GLY A 55 -7.65 -10.81 -4.17
C GLY A 55 -6.89 -12.05 -4.62
N HIS A 56 -5.88 -11.85 -5.46
CA HIS A 56 -5.07 -12.95 -6.00
C HIS A 56 -3.58 -12.64 -5.90
N ASP A 57 -2.79 -13.67 -5.60
CA ASP A 57 -1.33 -13.70 -5.68
C ASP A 57 -0.93 -14.82 -6.66
N GLU A 58 -0.23 -14.46 -7.74
CA GLU A 58 0.16 -15.38 -8.83
C GLU A 58 -1.00 -16.23 -9.42
N GLY A 59 -2.25 -15.77 -9.25
CA GLY A 59 -3.46 -16.46 -9.73
C GLY A 59 -4.17 -17.31 -8.68
N ASP A 60 -3.60 -17.45 -7.49
CA ASP A 60 -4.22 -18.11 -6.34
C ASP A 60 -4.95 -17.10 -5.45
N LEU A 61 -6.05 -17.51 -4.83
CA LEU A 61 -6.79 -16.65 -3.90
C LEU A 61 -5.92 -16.30 -2.71
N ALA A 62 -5.78 -15.00 -2.47
CA ALA A 62 -5.03 -14.46 -1.35
C ALA A 62 -5.88 -13.44 -0.60
N SER A 63 -5.61 -13.30 0.68
CA SER A 63 -6.25 -12.29 1.53
C SER A 63 -5.29 -11.84 2.60
N GLY A 64 -5.64 -10.75 3.26
CA GLY A 64 -4.77 -10.20 4.28
C GLY A 64 -5.30 -8.91 4.89
N ARG A 65 -4.37 -8.18 5.48
CA ARG A 65 -4.65 -6.87 6.08
C ARG A 65 -3.47 -5.94 5.88
N GLY A 66 -3.63 -4.69 6.24
CA GLY A 66 -2.57 -3.70 6.20
C GLY A 66 -2.96 -2.42 6.89
N TRP A 67 -2.02 -1.50 6.92
CA TRP A 67 -2.26 -0.14 7.32
C TRP A 67 -1.35 0.79 6.54
N ALA A 68 -1.76 2.05 6.43
CA ALA A 68 -0.98 3.09 5.78
C ALA A 68 -1.15 4.43 6.51
N VAL A 69 -0.09 5.23 6.54
CA VAL A 69 -0.07 6.60 7.05
C VAL A 69 0.55 7.52 6.02
N VAL A 70 0.05 8.74 5.93
CA VAL A 70 0.66 9.79 5.13
C VAL A 70 1.69 10.51 6.00
N THR A 71 2.91 10.60 5.50
CA THR A 71 3.99 11.37 6.12
C THR A 71 3.89 12.85 5.72
N ASP A 72 4.60 13.72 6.44
CA ASP A 72 4.66 15.16 6.17
C ASP A 72 5.15 15.49 4.75
N GLU A 73 5.89 14.57 4.10
CA GLU A 73 6.43 14.71 2.74
C GLU A 73 5.46 14.24 1.64
N ARG A 74 4.17 14.03 1.96
CA ARG A 74 3.15 13.42 1.07
C ARG A 74 3.52 12.03 0.56
N VAL A 75 4.40 11.34 1.26
CA VAL A 75 4.72 9.94 1.00
C VAL A 75 3.79 9.08 1.85
N LEU A 76 3.18 8.08 1.24
CA LEU A 76 2.42 7.06 1.92
C LEU A 76 3.35 5.94 2.36
N CYS A 77 3.39 5.63 3.66
CA CYS A 77 4.13 4.49 4.20
C CYS A 77 3.17 3.54 4.89
N GLY A 78 3.41 2.24 4.79
CA GLY A 78 2.51 1.25 5.37
C GLY A 78 3.07 -0.15 5.37
N TYR A 79 2.26 -1.09 5.85
CA TYR A 79 2.53 -2.52 5.78
C TYR A 79 1.36 -3.25 5.14
N LEU A 80 1.70 -4.26 4.35
CA LEU A 80 0.80 -5.25 3.80
C LEU A 80 1.14 -6.61 4.43
N TYR A 81 0.13 -7.30 4.97
CA TYR A 81 0.26 -8.61 5.59
C TYR A 81 -0.56 -9.61 4.78
N PHE A 82 0.06 -10.71 4.37
CA PHE A 82 -0.62 -11.85 3.77
C PHE A 82 -1.13 -12.77 4.88
N HIS A 83 -2.37 -13.25 4.75
CA HIS A 83 -2.91 -14.21 5.70
C HIS A 83 -2.09 -15.51 5.65
N LEU A 84 -1.45 -15.86 6.77
CA LEU A 84 -0.53 -17.00 6.89
C LEU A 84 0.69 -16.94 5.95
N GLY A 85 1.00 -15.76 5.43
CA GLY A 85 2.14 -15.53 4.56
C GLY A 85 3.08 -14.47 5.12
N ASP A 86 3.82 -13.86 4.22
CA ASP A 86 4.77 -12.81 4.52
C ASP A 86 4.09 -11.49 4.88
N GLU A 87 4.90 -10.57 5.40
CA GLU A 87 4.56 -9.18 5.58
C GLU A 87 5.56 -8.32 4.83
N SER A 88 5.09 -7.23 4.25
CA SER A 88 5.93 -6.28 3.55
C SER A 88 5.60 -4.86 3.94
N GLY A 89 6.64 -4.10 4.28
CA GLY A 89 6.57 -2.64 4.26
C GLY A 89 6.43 -2.13 2.83
N PHE A 90 5.77 -0.99 2.65
CA PHE A 90 5.73 -0.30 1.37
C PHE A 90 5.82 1.21 1.54
N ARG A 91 6.28 1.86 0.47
CA ARG A 91 6.37 3.31 0.33
C ARG A 91 5.79 3.71 -1.03
N ALA A 92 4.76 4.55 -1.03
CA ALA A 92 4.13 5.05 -2.25
C ALA A 92 4.21 6.58 -2.32
N VAL A 93 4.32 7.09 -3.54
CA VAL A 93 4.26 8.53 -3.83
C VAL A 93 2.97 8.84 -4.59
N PRO A 94 2.44 10.08 -4.51
CA PRO A 94 1.21 10.44 -5.19
C PRO A 94 1.31 10.23 -6.70
N PHE A 95 0.29 9.62 -7.29
CA PHE A 95 0.22 9.43 -8.73
C PHE A 95 0.19 10.80 -9.41
N GLY A 96 1.16 11.08 -10.29
CA GLY A 96 1.31 12.38 -10.97
C GLY A 96 2.39 13.32 -10.41
N SER A 97 3.24 12.90 -9.45
CA SER A 97 4.51 13.59 -9.14
C SER A 97 5.73 13.03 -9.87
N ALA A 98 5.56 12.01 -10.72
CA ALA A 98 6.52 11.78 -11.80
C ALA A 98 6.35 12.94 -12.78
N ALA A 99 7.33 13.85 -12.82
CA ALA A 99 7.37 14.95 -13.78
C ALA A 99 7.07 14.41 -15.19
N PRO A 100 6.36 15.17 -16.05
CA PRO A 100 6.20 14.76 -17.44
C PRO A 100 7.59 14.59 -18.03
N GLU A 101 7.91 13.40 -18.55
CA GLU A 101 9.06 13.21 -19.43
C GLU A 101 8.88 14.15 -20.62
N GLU A 102 9.65 15.25 -20.64
CA GLU A 102 9.86 16.06 -21.82
C GLU A 102 10.58 15.20 -22.86
N GLN A 103 9.82 14.64 -23.79
CA GLN A 103 10.35 14.03 -25.00
C GLN A 103 10.93 15.15 -25.90
N HIS A 104 12.24 15.17 -26.06
CA HIS A 104 12.98 16.00 -27.02
C HIS A 104 13.15 15.26 -28.35
#